data_AF-A0A9R1CW18-F1
#
_entry.id   AF-A0A9R1CW18-F1
#
_cell.length_a   1.000
_cell.length_b   1.000
_cell.length_c   1.000
_cell.angle_alpha   90.00
_cell.angle_beta   90.00
_cell.angle_gamma   90.00
#
_symmetry.space_group_name_H-M   'P 1'
#
loop_
_entity.id
_entity.type
_entity.pdbx_description
1 polymer ?
#
loop_
_entity_poly.entity_id
_entity_poly.type
_entity_poly.pdbx_seq_one_letter_code
_entity_poly.pdbx_strand_id
1 'polypeptide(L)' 'MIGDQLRKLRTRWRRWRLLRAYSRVFSVRTGKNVGFTPLMAAYERAERDDVLSLDDGDVVWHWPEDGDSDD' A
#
# COMPACT_ATOMS: atom_id res chain seq x y z
N MET A 1 -5.71 -25.34 -0.85
CA MET A 1 -4.34 -24.76 -0.87
C MET A 1 -4.08 -23.76 -2.02
N ILE A 2 -4.82 -23.78 -3.14
CA ILE A 2 -4.64 -22.78 -4.24
C ILE A 2 -5.39 -21.46 -3.99
N GLY A 3 -6.55 -21.50 -3.31
CA GLY A 3 -7.37 -20.31 -3.03
C GLY A 3 -6.67 -19.26 -2.16
N ASP A 4 -5.96 -19.67 -1.11
CA ASP A 4 -5.21 -18.77 -0.23
C ASP A 4 -4.05 -18.06 -0.92
N GLN A 5 -3.33 -18.74 -1.81
CA GLN A 5 -2.25 -18.12 -2.58
C GLN A 5 -2.79 -17.05 -3.53
N LEU A 6 -3.91 -17.33 -4.19
CA LEU A 6 -4.59 -16.36 -5.06
C LEU A 6 -5.13 -15.16 -4.29
N ARG A 7 -5.70 -15.38 -3.09
CA ARG A 7 -6.12 -14.30 -2.19
C ARG A 7 -4.92 -13.43 -1.79
N LYS A 8 -3.82 -14.03 -1.32
CA LYS A 8 -2.59 -13.30 -0.95
C LYS A 8 -2.01 -12.51 -2.12
N LEU A 9 -1.95 -13.09 -3.32
CA LEU A 9 -1.49 -12.39 -4.51
C LEU A 9 -2.41 -11.21 -4.88
N ARG A 10 -3.73 -11.40 -4.80
CA ARG A 10 -4.71 -10.35 -5.10
C ARG A 10 -4.60 -9.18 -4.12
N THR A 11 -4.45 -9.46 -2.82
CA THR A 11 -4.22 -8.44 -1.79
C THR A 11 -2.91 -7.71 -2.04
N ARG A 12 -1.83 -8.43 -2.34
CA ARG A 12 -0.53 -7.83 -2.68
C ARG A 12 -0.61 -6.94 -3.93
N TRP A 13 -1.34 -7.37 -4.96
CA TRP A 13 -1.58 -6.58 -6.18
C TRP A 13 -2.39 -5.32 -5.89
N ARG A 14 -3.45 -5.40 -5.08
CA ARG A 14 -4.25 -4.23 -4.67
C ARG A 14 -3.38 -3.21 -3.93
N ARG A 15 -2.60 -3.67 -2.94
CA ARG A 15 -1.66 -2.84 -2.17
C ARG A 15 -0.63 -2.15 -3.08
N TRP A 16 -0.02 -2.92 -3.99
CA TRP A 16 0.92 -2.36 -4.97
C TRP A 16 0.28 -1.34 -5.91
N ARG A 17 -0.95 -1.60 -6.37
CA ARG A 17 -1.67 -0.70 -7.26
C ARG A 17 -2.01 0.61 -6.57
N LEU A 18 -2.37 0.56 -5.29
CA LEU A 18 -2.63 1.74 -4.47
C LEU A 18 -1.36 2.58 -4.26
N LEU A 19 -0.25 1.97 -3.82
CA LEU A 19 1.03 2.67 -3.68
C LEU A 19 1.48 3.31 -4.99
N ARG A 20 1.28 2.61 -6.12
CA ARG A 20 1.60 3.14 -7.44
C ARG A 20 0.75 4.36 -7.79
N ALA A 21 -0.51 4.42 -7.34
CA ALA A 21 -1.36 5.59 -7.53
C ALA A 21 -0.84 6.79 -6.72
N TYR A 22 -0.54 6.59 -5.44
CA TYR A 22 0.06 7.64 -4.59
C TYR A 22 1.41 8.12 -5.12
N SER A 23 2.26 7.19 -5.51
CA SER A 23 3.56 7.47 -6.11
C SER A 23 3.42 8.31 -7.38
N ARG A 24 2.45 7.97 -8.24
CA ARG A 24 2.14 8.73 -9.46
C ARG A 24 1.64 10.13 -9.13
N VAL A 25 0.76 10.29 -8.15
CA VAL A 25 0.27 11.60 -7.69
C VAL A 25 1.44 12.46 -7.18
N PHE A 26 2.35 11.85 -6.41
CA PHE A 26 3.54 12.53 -5.92
C PHE A 26 4.45 13.00 -7.06
N SER A 27 4.78 12.12 -8.00
CA SER A 27 5.65 12.45 -9.13
C SER A 27 5.07 13.53 -10.05
N VAL A 28 3.76 13.53 -10.27
CA VAL A 28 3.08 14.60 -11.02
C VAL A 28 3.15 15.93 -10.25
N ARG A 29 2.96 15.90 -8.93
CA ARG A 29 2.90 17.12 -8.10
C ARG A 29 4.27 17.75 -7.85
N THR A 30 5.33 16.95 -7.78
CA THR A 30 6.69 17.44 -7.48
C THR A 30 7.62 17.46 -8.70
N GLY A 31 7.23 16.86 -9.82
CA GLY A 31 8.11 16.64 -10.97
C GLY A 31 9.27 15.68 -10.71
N LYS A 32 9.36 15.09 -9.50
CA LYS A 32 10.42 14.16 -9.11
C LYS A 32 9.99 12.73 -9.44
N ASN A 33 10.74 12.09 -10.35
CA ASN A 33 10.39 10.78 -10.90
C ASN A 33 11.52 9.74 -10.76
N VAL A 34 12.55 10.04 -9.97
CA VAL A 34 13.77 9.22 -9.93
C VAL A 34 13.89 8.50 -8.59
N GLY A 35 13.96 7.17 -8.63
CA GLY A 35 14.38 6.31 -7.52
C GLY A 35 13.28 5.93 -6.52
N PHE A 36 13.70 5.80 -5.26
CA PHE A 36 12.90 5.33 -4.11
C PHE A 36 12.01 6.44 -3.50
N THR A 37 12.27 7.71 -3.83
CA THR A 37 11.57 8.86 -3.26
C THR A 37 10.06 8.88 -3.51
N PRO A 38 9.56 8.58 -4.72
CA PRO A 38 8.13 8.51 -4.96
C PRO A 38 7.44 7.35 -4.24
N LEU A 39 8.19 6.27 -3.94
CA LEU A 39 7.66 5.12 -3.21
C LEU A 39 7.56 5.45 -1.72
N MET A 40 8.57 6.06 -1.12
CA MET A 40 8.49 6.51 0.28
C MET A 40 7.40 7.55 0.50
N ALA A 41 7.32 8.53 -0.39
CA ALA A 41 6.27 9.53 -0.30
C ALA A 41 4.87 8.90 -0.43
N ALA A 42 4.75 7.78 -1.15
CA ALA A 42 3.51 7.02 -1.20
C ALA A 42 3.18 6.33 0.13
N TYR A 43 4.17 5.74 0.81
CA TYR A 43 3.99 5.16 2.14
C TYR A 43 3.63 6.22 3.18
N GLU A 44 4.37 7.33 3.22
CA GLU A 44 4.15 8.45 4.14
C GLU A 44 2.76 9.07 3.94
N ARG A 45 2.31 9.17 2.67
CA ARG A 45 0.98 9.66 2.34
C ARG A 45 -0.11 8.67 2.72
N ALA A 46 0.10 7.39 2.44
CA ALA A 46 -0.85 6.33 2.79
C ALA A 46 -0.99 6.16 4.31
N GLU A 47 0.09 6.37 5.07
CA GLU A 47 0.06 6.42 6.54
C GLU A 47 -0.77 7.61 7.04
N ARG A 48 -0.54 8.80 6.47
CA ARG A 48 -1.31 9.99 6.82
C ARG A 48 -2.80 9.88 6.49
N ASP A 49 -3.13 9.12 5.44
CA ASP A 49 -4.50 8.85 5.03
C ASP A 49 -5.08 7.62 5.75
N ASP A 50 -4.41 7.12 6.81
CA ASP A 50 -4.81 6.00 7.69
C ASP A 50 -5.01 4.66 6.96
N VAL A 51 -4.41 4.52 5.77
CA VAL A 51 -4.51 3.29 4.96
C VAL A 51 -3.52 2.21 5.44
N LEU A 52 -2.43 2.64 6.06
CA LEU A 52 -1.40 1.77 6.63
C LEU A 52 -0.74 2.45 7.84
N SER A 53 0.04 1.70 8.60
CA SER A 53 0.95 2.22 9.61
C SER A 53 2.32 1.58 9.45
N LEU A 54 3.37 2.34 9.75
CA LEU A 54 4.74 1.83 9.82
C LEU A 54 5.08 1.54 11.28
N ASP A 55 5.20 0.26 11.64
CA ASP A 55 5.53 -0.18 13.01
C ASP A 55 6.88 -0.91 12.99
N ASP A 56 7.90 -0.35 13.64
CA ASP A 56 9.27 -0.90 13.74
C ASP A 56 9.88 -1.44 12.43
N GLY A 57 9.55 -0.82 11.29
CA GLY A 57 10.04 -1.22 9.95
C GLY A 57 9.13 -2.19 9.20
N ASP A 58 8.05 -2.65 9.85
CA ASP A 58 6.97 -3.41 9.22
C ASP A 58 5.84 -2.49 8.74
N VAL A 59 5.20 -2.91 7.64
CA VAL A 59 4.05 -2.20 7.06
C VAL A 59 2.76 -2.91 7.43
N VAL A 60 1.98 -2.32 8.34
CA VAL A 60 0.66 -2.79 8.75
C VAL A 60 -0.39 -2.13 7.87
N TRP A 61 -1.25 -2.90 7.20
CA TRP A 61 -2.27 -2.37 6.29
C TRP A 61 -3.65 -2.37 6.95
N HIS A 62 -4.31 -1.22 6.96
CA HIS A 62 -5.66 -1.03 7.54
C HIS A 62 -6.71 -1.03 6.43
N TRP A 63 -6.84 -2.15 5.71
CA TRP A 63 -7.81 -2.24 4.62
C TRP A 63 -9.20 -2.58 5.16
N PRO A 64 -10.27 -1.88 4.75
CA PRO A 64 -11.62 -2.12 5.25
C PRO A 64 -12.25 -3.47 4.87
N GLU A 65 -11.55 -4.35 4.14
CA GLU A 65 -12.03 -5.70 3.77
C GLU A 65 -11.33 -6.83 4.55
N ASP A 66 -10.41 -6.52 5.48
CA ASP A 66 -9.83 -7.54 6.39
C ASP A 66 -10.61 -7.62 7.73
N GLY A 67 -11.81 -7.02 7.81
CA GLY A 67 -12.80 -7.29 8.85
C GLY A 67 -13.67 -8.49 8.45
N ASP A 68 -13.86 -9.41 9.40
CA ASP A 68 -14.59 -10.69 9.31
C ASP A 68 -13.88 -11.84 8.58
N SER A 69 -12.94 -12.44 9.30
CA SER A 69 -12.78 -13.89 9.31
C SER A 69 -12.77 -14.35 10.77
N ASP A 70 -13.85 -14.04 11.49
CA ASP A 70 -14.24 -14.74 12.71
C ASP A 70 -15.46 -15.60 12.32
N ASP A 71 -15.21 -16.87 12.01
CA ASP A 71 -16.20 -17.96 12.01
C ASP A 71 -15.56 -19.17 12.68
#